data_AF-A0AAD9JN70-F1
#
_entry.id   AF-A0AAD9JN70-F1
#
_cell.length_a   1.000
_cell.length_b   1.000
_cell.length_c   1.000
_cell.angle_alpha   90.00
_cell.angle_beta   90.00
_cell.angle_gamma   90.00
#
_symmetry.space_group_name_H-M   'P 1'
#
loop_
_entity.id
_entity.type
_entity.pdbx_description
1 polymer ?
#
loop_
_entity_poly.entity_id
_entity_poly.type
_entity_poly.pdbx_seq_one_letter_code
_entity_poly.pdbx_strand_id
1 'polypeptide(L)'
;SSSMYKLKQRVRVSEIWLANCISEVAESCRPHDRSMVIGWPTTNYVATFGSPEVMSVWREKLTKLIGEEKEKGDKSCIIKIRYTASEGCHACKTLSVTNREDACSVVERCIDEFHIQVSLVYCYTRNLITAM
;
A
#
# COMPACT_ATOMS: atom_id res chain seq x y z
N SER A 1 16.41 34.32 -8.58
CA SER A 1 16.02 33.26 -9.54
C SER A 1 14.55 32.94 -9.37
N SER A 2 13.73 33.09 -10.43
CA SER A 2 12.31 32.71 -10.40
C SER A 2 12.18 31.26 -10.84
N SER A 3 11.78 30.37 -9.94
CA SER A 3 11.52 28.96 -10.25
C SER A 3 10.02 28.77 -10.48
N MET A 4 9.67 28.37 -11.71
CA MET A 4 8.31 27.99 -12.08
C MET A 4 8.11 26.50 -11.80
N TYR A 5 7.22 26.16 -10.88
CA TYR A 5 6.87 24.78 -10.56
C TYR A 5 5.53 24.41 -11.21
N LYS A 6 5.46 23.20 -11.79
CA LYS A 6 4.22 22.62 -12.31
C LYS A 6 3.74 21.53 -11.37
N LEU A 7 2.46 21.57 -10.99
CA LEU A 7 1.83 20.49 -10.24
C LEU A 7 1.83 19.22 -11.07
N LYS A 8 2.42 18.16 -10.55
CA LYS A 8 2.36 16.82 -11.16
C LYS A 8 1.20 16.02 -10.61
N GLN A 9 1.05 16.00 -9.29
CA GLN A 9 0.07 15.16 -8.62
C GLN A 9 -0.27 15.71 -7.23
N ARG A 10 -1.51 15.46 -6.81
CA ARG A 10 -2.01 15.75 -5.46
C ARG A 10 -2.68 14.49 -4.92
N VAL A 11 -2.32 14.09 -3.72
CA VAL A 11 -2.80 12.86 -3.07
C VAL A 11 -3.27 13.21 -1.66
N ARG A 12 -4.30 12.53 -1.14
CA ARG A 12 -4.74 12.70 0.24
C ARG A 12 -3.78 11.96 1.17
N VAL A 13 -3.38 12.61 2.27
CA VAL A 13 -2.44 12.04 3.23
C VAL A 13 -2.97 10.75 3.87
N SER A 14 -4.29 10.65 4.08
CA SER A 14 -4.93 9.44 4.61
C SER A 14 -4.81 8.20 3.71
N GLU A 15 -4.52 8.39 2.42
CA GLU A 15 -4.37 7.33 1.43
C GLU A 15 -2.91 6.93 1.19
N ILE A 16 -1.96 7.60 1.84
CA ILE A 16 -0.54 7.33 1.67
C ILE A 16 -0.08 6.23 2.63
N TRP A 17 0.81 5.37 2.16
CA TRP A 17 1.59 4.45 2.98
C TRP A 17 3.09 4.59 2.69
N LEU A 18 3.90 4.20 3.66
CA LEU A 18 5.36 4.16 3.55
C LEU A 18 5.82 2.71 3.66
N ALA A 19 6.79 2.32 2.84
CA ALA A 19 7.37 0.98 2.88
C ALA A 19 8.89 0.99 2.62
N ASN A 20 9.50 -0.16 2.89
CA ASN A 20 10.94 -0.38 2.72
C ASN A 20 11.25 -1.41 1.62
N CYS A 21 10.23 -1.90 0.91
CA CYS A 21 10.31 -2.92 -0.15
C CYS A 21 10.82 -2.36 -1.50
N ILE A 22 11.94 -1.64 -1.49
CA ILE A 22 12.50 -1.00 -2.70
C ILE A 22 12.78 -2.04 -3.80
N SER A 23 13.27 -3.22 -3.44
CA SER A 23 13.58 -4.32 -4.36
C SER A 23 12.35 -4.90 -5.07
N GLU A 24 11.16 -4.74 -4.50
CA GLU A 24 9.90 -5.22 -5.08
C GLU A 24 9.26 -4.18 -6.00
N VAL A 25 9.60 -2.90 -5.83
CA VAL A 25 8.94 -1.77 -6.50
C VAL A 25 9.80 -1.17 -7.61
N ALA A 26 11.14 -1.22 -7.50
CA ALA A 26 12.04 -0.62 -8.47
C ALA A 26 12.78 -1.68 -9.30
N GLU A 27 12.68 -1.55 -10.63
CA GLU A 27 13.47 -2.36 -11.59
C GLU A 27 14.97 -1.98 -11.59
N SER A 28 15.31 -0.79 -11.07
CA SER A 28 16.65 -0.22 -11.04
C SER A 28 17.24 -0.21 -9.63
N CYS A 29 18.55 -0.43 -9.51
CA CYS A 29 19.27 -0.32 -8.25
C CYS A 29 19.17 1.11 -7.68
N ARG A 30 18.36 1.29 -6.64
CA ARG A 30 18.23 2.55 -5.88
C ARG A 30 19.03 2.43 -4.58
N PRO A 31 19.64 3.52 -4.08
CA PRO A 31 20.38 3.47 -2.83
C PRO A 31 19.42 3.26 -1.66
N HIS A 32 19.47 2.08 -1.04
CA HIS A 32 18.53 1.64 0.01
C HIS A 32 18.67 2.44 1.32
N ASP A 33 19.84 3.00 1.57
CA ASP A 33 20.18 3.81 2.75
C ASP A 33 19.50 5.18 2.77
N ARG A 34 19.18 5.74 1.59
CA ARG A 34 18.56 7.07 1.44
C ARG A 34 17.35 7.09 0.53
N SER A 35 16.70 5.94 0.33
CA SER A 35 15.46 5.85 -0.43
C SER A 35 14.33 5.24 0.40
N MET A 36 13.09 5.63 0.11
CA MET A 36 11.90 5.00 0.67
C MET A 36 10.82 4.82 -0.40
N VAL A 37 9.96 3.83 -0.19
CA VAL A 37 8.73 3.68 -0.98
C VAL A 37 7.66 4.57 -0.34
N ILE A 38 7.04 5.41 -1.17
CA ILE A 38 5.83 6.16 -0.86
C ILE A 38 4.77 5.65 -1.83
N GLY A 39 3.71 5.05 -1.29
CA GLY A 39 2.61 4.56 -2.10
C GLY A 39 1.31 5.27 -1.77
N TRP A 40 0.41 5.25 -2.74
CA TRP A 40 -0.99 5.67 -2.66
C TRP A 40 -1.76 4.85 -3.70
N PRO A 41 -3.11 4.87 -3.73
CA PRO A 41 -3.88 3.92 -4.52
C PRO A 41 -3.35 3.73 -5.95
N THR A 42 -3.19 2.48 -6.37
CA THR A 42 -2.65 2.08 -7.69
C THR A 42 -1.21 2.53 -8.02
N THR A 43 -0.49 3.23 -7.14
CA THR A 43 0.85 3.74 -7.42
C THR A 43 1.82 3.53 -6.25
N ASN A 44 3.00 3.00 -6.56
CA ASN A 44 4.15 3.01 -5.65
C ASN A 44 5.28 3.83 -6.27
N TYR A 45 5.83 4.76 -5.51
CA TYR A 45 6.93 5.62 -5.95
C TYR A 45 8.12 5.48 -5.02
N VAL A 46 9.31 5.29 -5.60
CA VAL A 46 10.57 5.27 -4.84
C VAL A 46 11.16 6.67 -4.80
N ALA A 47 11.11 7.31 -3.63
CA ALA A 47 11.73 8.61 -3.39
C ALA A 47 13.18 8.41 -2.93
N THR A 48 14.13 9.06 -3.60
CA THR A 48 15.55 9.11 -3.22
C THR A 48 15.91 10.49 -2.70
N PHE A 49 16.50 10.57 -1.51
CA PHE A 49 16.83 11.82 -0.83
C PHE A 49 18.31 12.16 -0.97
N GLY A 50 18.67 13.40 -0.65
CA GLY A 50 20.07 13.84 -0.66
C GLY A 50 20.94 13.06 0.32
N SER A 51 20.40 12.73 1.49
CA SER A 51 21.08 11.96 2.53
C SER A 51 20.10 11.09 3.35
N PRO A 52 20.60 10.07 4.08
CA PRO A 52 19.79 9.26 4.99
C PRO A 52 19.10 10.08 6.09
N GLU A 53 19.75 11.13 6.60
CA GLU A 53 19.20 11.98 7.67
C GLU A 53 17.98 12.75 7.16
N VAL A 54 18.08 13.30 5.94
CA VAL A 54 16.95 13.98 5.28
C VAL A 54 15.80 12.98 5.05
N MET A 55 16.09 11.77 4.58
CA MET A 55 15.09 10.71 4.45
C MET A 55 14.41 10.40 5.78
N SER A 56 15.17 10.30 6.87
CA SER A 56 14.63 10.00 8.20
C SER A 56 13.67 11.08 8.69
N VAL A 57 14.03 12.36 8.52
CA VAL A 57 13.15 13.49 8.88
C VAL A 57 11.85 13.45 8.09
N TRP A 58 11.92 13.18 6.79
CA TRP A 58 10.72 13.02 5.95
C TRP A 58 9.87 11.84 6.38
N ARG A 59 10.49 10.70 6.69
CA ARG A 59 9.79 9.49 7.12
C ARG A 59 9.05 9.70 8.43
N GLU A 60 9.70 10.31 9.42
CA GLU A 60 9.09 10.62 10.71
C GLU A 60 7.89 11.56 10.53
N LYS A 61 8.08 12.64 9.79
CA LYS A 61 7.03 13.64 9.55
C LYS A 61 5.83 13.06 8.81
N LEU A 62 6.07 12.30 7.74
CA LEU A 62 5.01 11.66 6.98
C LEU A 62 4.27 10.61 7.80
N THR A 63 4.99 9.75 8.54
CA THR A 63 4.38 8.75 9.43
C THR A 63 3.42 9.42 10.41
N LYS A 64 3.86 10.53 11.04
CA LYS A 64 3.01 11.30 11.96
C LYS A 64 1.76 11.85 11.28
N LEU A 65 1.91 12.54 10.14
CA LEU A 65 0.79 13.16 9.43
C LEU A 65 -0.21 12.12 8.89
N ILE A 66 0.29 10.99 8.38
CA ILE A 66 -0.55 9.87 7.94
C ILE A 66 -1.36 9.33 9.13
N GLY A 67 -0.72 9.13 10.29
CA GLY A 67 -1.40 8.71 11.50
C GLY A 67 -2.49 9.68 11.94
N GLU A 68 -2.19 10.98 11.98
CA GLU A 68 -3.14 12.04 12.37
C GLU A 68 -4.34 12.12 11.43
N GLU A 69 -4.12 12.02 10.11
CA GLU A 69 -5.21 12.09 9.13
C GLU A 69 -6.06 10.81 9.10
N LYS A 70 -5.44 9.63 9.32
CA LYS A 70 -6.17 8.37 9.46
C LYS A 70 -7.08 8.35 10.71
N GLU A 71 -6.70 9.02 11.78
CA GLU A 71 -7.57 9.13 12.97
C GLU A 71 -8.78 10.04 12.78
N LYS A 72 -8.69 11.04 11.88
CA LYS A 72 -9.80 11.94 11.55
C LYS A 72 -10.82 11.32 10.60
N GLY A 73 -10.38 10.35 9.79
CA GLY A 73 -11.22 9.69 8.79
C GLY A 73 -11.97 8.48 9.33
N ASP A 74 -12.64 7.78 8.43
CA ASP A 74 -13.31 6.52 8.74
C ASP A 74 -12.27 5.45 9.13
N LYS A 75 -12.54 4.76 10.24
CA LYS A 75 -11.62 3.76 10.82
C LYS A 75 -11.70 2.41 10.13
N SER A 76 -12.80 2.15 9.43
CA SER A 76 -13.01 0.90 8.70
C SER A 76 -13.90 1.09 7.48
N CYS A 77 -13.78 0.17 6.54
CA CYS A 77 -14.67 0.04 5.40
C CYS A 77 -15.01 -1.45 5.18
N ILE A 78 -16.13 -1.71 4.53
CA ILE A 78 -16.50 -3.07 4.11
C ILE A 78 -16.05 -3.26 2.67
N ILE A 79 -15.17 -4.23 2.46
CA ILE A 79 -14.72 -4.63 1.12
C ILE A 79 -15.41 -5.91 0.68
N LYS A 80 -15.57 -6.07 -0.63
CA LYS A 80 -16.18 -7.25 -1.26
C LYS A 80 -15.09 -8.09 -1.91
N ILE A 81 -14.85 -9.28 -1.38
CA ILE A 81 -13.85 -10.22 -1.85
C ILE A 81 -14.51 -11.20 -2.82
N ARG A 82 -13.90 -11.36 -4.00
CA ARG A 82 -14.26 -12.38 -4.99
C ARG A 82 -13.11 -13.36 -5.11
N TYR A 83 -13.41 -14.65 -5.05
CA TYR A 83 -12.43 -15.72 -5.18
C TYR A 83 -13.05 -16.93 -5.87
N THR A 84 -12.20 -17.82 -6.36
CA THR A 84 -12.61 -19.09 -6.97
C THR A 84 -12.46 -20.20 -5.94
N ALA A 85 -13.55 -20.92 -5.68
CA ALA A 85 -13.55 -22.10 -4.82
C ALA A 85 -13.02 -23.34 -5.55
N SER A 86 -12.74 -24.41 -4.80
CA SER A 86 -12.13 -25.67 -5.27
C SER A 86 -12.84 -26.37 -6.43
N GLU A 87 -14.07 -25.95 -6.77
CA GLU A 87 -14.90 -26.52 -7.85
C GLU A 87 -15.01 -25.58 -9.07
N GLY A 88 -14.22 -24.51 -9.14
CA GLY A 88 -14.35 -23.49 -10.20
C GLY A 88 -15.55 -22.55 -9.99
N CYS A 89 -16.30 -22.72 -8.90
CA CYS A 89 -17.38 -21.82 -8.52
C CYS A 89 -16.81 -20.48 -8.03
N HIS A 90 -17.37 -19.37 -8.51
CA HIS A 90 -17.01 -18.04 -8.03
C HIS A 90 -17.82 -17.71 -6.77
N ALA A 91 -17.11 -17.52 -5.67
CA ALA A 91 -17.69 -17.10 -4.41
C ALA A 91 -17.47 -15.61 -4.17
N CYS A 92 -18.36 -15.02 -3.37
CA CYS A 92 -18.24 -13.64 -2.98
C CYS A 92 -18.58 -13.47 -1.50
N LYS A 93 -17.67 -12.87 -0.74
CA LYS A 93 -17.85 -12.56 0.67
C LYS A 93 -17.50 -11.10 0.95
N THR A 94 -17.95 -10.59 2.07
CA THR A 94 -17.62 -9.24 2.52
C THR A 94 -16.77 -9.30 3.77
N LEU A 95 -15.85 -8.36 3.91
CA LEU A 95 -14.92 -8.26 5.02
C LEU A 95 -14.85 -6.82 5.50
N SER A 96 -14.96 -6.58 6.81
CA SER A 96 -14.60 -5.28 7.37
C SER A 96 -13.09 -5.19 7.48
N VAL A 97 -12.51 -4.13 6.95
CA VAL A 97 -11.07 -3.83 7.00
C VAL A 97 -10.88 -2.45 7.57
N THR A 98 -9.90 -2.29 8.45
CA THR A 98 -9.53 -1.03 9.07
C THR A 98 -8.58 -0.24 8.20
N ASN A 99 -8.52 1.07 8.39
CA ASN A 99 -7.58 1.93 7.65
C ASN A 99 -6.11 1.78 8.09
N ARG A 100 -5.80 0.80 8.95
CA ARG A 100 -4.46 0.48 9.47
C ARG A 100 -3.97 -0.90 9.07
N GLU A 101 -4.84 -1.78 8.59
CA GLU A 101 -4.45 -3.09 8.05
C GLU A 101 -3.76 -2.90 6.70
N ASP A 102 -2.73 -3.72 6.45
CA ASP A 102 -2.08 -3.86 5.15
C ASP A 102 -2.69 -5.02 4.34
N ALA A 103 -2.57 -4.94 3.02
CA ALA A 103 -3.08 -5.94 2.10
C ALA A 103 -2.65 -7.39 2.39
N CYS A 104 -1.41 -7.63 2.84
CA CYS A 104 -0.94 -9.00 3.12
C CYS A 104 -1.73 -9.57 4.31
N SER A 105 -1.81 -8.82 5.41
CA SER A 105 -2.59 -9.20 6.59
C SER A 105 -4.07 -9.45 6.25
N VAL A 106 -4.66 -8.64 5.36
CA VAL A 106 -6.06 -8.81 4.91
C VAL A 106 -6.23 -10.08 4.07
N VAL A 107 -5.28 -10.40 3.19
CA VAL A 107 -5.32 -11.62 2.36
C VAL A 107 -5.19 -12.87 3.21
N GLU A 108 -4.25 -12.89 4.16
CA GLU A 108 -4.07 -14.00 5.11
C GLU A 108 -5.36 -14.24 5.91
N ARG A 109 -5.96 -13.16 6.43
CA ARG A 109 -7.24 -13.24 7.12
C ARG A 109 -8.38 -13.74 6.24
N CYS A 110 -8.44 -13.34 4.97
CA CYS A 110 -9.42 -13.90 4.02
C CYS A 110 -9.25 -15.40 3.84
N ILE A 111 -8.01 -15.88 3.74
CA ILE A 111 -7.70 -17.29 3.56
C ILE A 111 -8.22 -18.08 4.77
N ASP A 112 -7.94 -17.59 5.98
CA ASP A 112 -8.34 -18.22 7.23
C ASP A 112 -9.86 -18.16 7.45
N GLU A 113 -10.46 -16.97 7.42
CA GLU A 113 -11.90 -16.76 7.71
C GLU A 113 -12.81 -17.41 6.67
N PHE A 114 -12.38 -17.48 5.41
CA PHE A 114 -13.20 -18.01 4.32
C PHE A 114 -12.83 -19.43 3.91
N HIS A 115 -11.80 -20.01 4.54
CA HIS A 115 -11.27 -21.35 4.24
C HIS A 115 -10.91 -21.51 2.76
N ILE A 116 -10.25 -20.50 2.19
CA ILE A 116 -9.83 -20.51 0.78
C ILE A 116 -8.65 -21.48 0.63
N GLN A 117 -8.78 -22.47 -0.25
CA GLN A 117 -7.66 -23.36 -0.55
C GLN A 117 -6.56 -22.62 -1.31
N VAL A 118 -5.37 -22.54 -0.71
CA VAL A 118 -4.22 -21.76 -1.19
C VAL A 118 -3.61 -22.32 -2.49
N SER A 119 -3.96 -23.55 -2.88
CA SER A 119 -3.43 -24.24 -4.07
C SER A 119 -3.74 -23.58 -5.42
N LEU A 120 -4.59 -22.54 -5.45
CA LEU A 120 -4.90 -21.73 -6.63
C LEU A 120 -4.69 -20.21 -6.44
N VAL A 121 -4.09 -19.77 -5.33
CA VAL A 121 -3.72 -18.36 -5.16
C VAL A 121 -2.41 -18.09 -5.92
N TYR A 122 -2.47 -18.25 -7.25
CA TYR A 122 -1.54 -17.50 -8.08
C TYR A 122 -1.93 -16.05 -7.93
N CYS A 123 -1.17 -15.28 -7.15
CA CYS A 123 -1.16 -13.83 -7.27
C CYS A 123 -0.67 -13.48 -8.69
N TYR A 124 -1.54 -13.63 -9.69
CA TYR A 124 -1.41 -12.97 -10.99
C TYR A 124 -1.76 -11.50 -10.79
N THR A 125 -0.92 -10.82 -10.03
CA THR A 125 -1.11 -9.42 -9.70
C THR A 125 0.22 -8.71 -9.88
N ARG A 126 0.75 -8.83 -11.10
CA ARG A 126 1.69 -7.85 -11.67
C ARG A 126 1.13 -6.41 -11.64
N ASN A 127 -0.13 -6.19 -11.21
CA ASN A 127 -0.80 -4.89 -11.10
C ASN A 127 -1.84 -4.78 -9.96
N LEU A 128 -1.80 -5.59 -8.89
CA LEU A 128 -2.86 -5.55 -7.86
C LEU A 128 -2.36 -5.58 -6.40
N ILE A 129 -1.05 -5.44 -6.15
CA ILE A 129 -0.53 -5.04 -4.83
C ILE A 129 -0.64 -3.51 -4.72
N THR A 130 -1.84 -2.96 -4.77
CA THR A 130 -2.04 -1.52 -4.54
C THR A 130 -3.49 -1.13 -4.24
N ALA A 131 -4.11 -1.77 -3.25
CA ALA A 131 -5.30 -1.20 -2.62
C ALA A 131 -5.38 -1.66 -1.17
N MET A 132 -5.12 -0.70 -0.28
CA MET A 132 -5.28 -0.71 1.19
C MET A 132 -4.07 -1.20 1.98
#